data_AF-A0A8J4XDB6-F1
#
_entry.id   AF-A0A8J4XDB6-F1
#
_cell.length_a   1.000
_cell.length_b   1.000
_cell.length_c   1.000
_cell.angle_alpha   90.00
_cell.angle_beta   90.00
_cell.angle_gamma   90.00
#
_symmetry.space_group_name_H-M   'P 1'
#
loop_
_entity.id
_entity.type
_entity.pdbx_description
1 polymer ?
#
loop_
_entity_poly.entity_id
_entity_poly.type
_entity_poly.pdbx_seq_one_letter_code
_entity_poly.pdbx_strand_id
1 'polypeptide(L)' 'KPKLCFIQVCQGTKMQTSLWKHYGTEEDDTEKADLSRIPVEADFLIGMATMESYVSFRNIQKGSIYIQELCKRLKTGCH' A
#
# COMPACT_ATOMS: atom_id res chain seq x y z
N LYS A 1 1.51 -20.91 10.75
CA LYS A 1 1.25 -19.77 11.68
C LYS A 1 1.41 -18.50 10.85
N PRO A 2 0.39 -17.64 10.75
CA PRO A 2 0.45 -16.47 9.87
C PRO A 2 1.54 -15.50 10.33
N LYS A 3 2.33 -15.02 9.36
CA LYS A 3 3.39 -14.03 9.52
C LYS A 3 2.96 -12.77 8.77
N LEU A 4 2.80 -11.67 9.49
CA LEU A 4 2.32 -10.41 8.93
C LEU A 4 3.46 -9.38 8.97
N CYS A 5 3.78 -8.77 7.83
CA CYS A 5 4.78 -7.71 7.72
C CYS A 5 4.15 -6.48 7.05
N PHE A 6 4.20 -5.34 7.74
CA PHE A 6 3.72 -4.06 7.18
C PHE A 6 4.89 -3.12 7.04
N ILE A 7 5.19 -2.69 5.81
CA ILE A 7 6.40 -1.95 5.47
C ILE A 7 6.04 -0.54 4.97
N GLN A 8 6.55 0.46 5.67
CA GLN A 8 6.39 1.89 5.35
C GLN A 8 7.74 2.44 4.90
N VAL A 9 7.95 2.51 3.59
CA VAL A 9 9.17 3.05 2.96
C VAL A 9 8.82 3.83 1.69
N CYS A 10 9.60 4.85 1.36
CA CYS A 10 9.57 5.43 0.02
C CYS A 10 10.34 4.47 -0.90
N GLN A 11 9.75 4.07 -2.02
CA GLN A 11 10.37 3.16 -2.99
C GLN A 11 10.83 3.88 -4.26
N GLY A 12 10.86 5.20 -4.22
CA GLY A 12 11.36 6.04 -5.27
C GLY A 12 10.97 7.48 -5.01
N THR A 13 10.98 8.27 -6.07
CA THR A 13 10.81 9.72 -6.03
C THR A 13 9.58 10.20 -6.78
N LYS A 14 8.83 9.31 -7.45
CA LYS A 14 7.60 9.66 -8.15
C LYS A 14 6.49 9.95 -7.13
N MET A 15 5.75 11.04 -7.35
CA MET A 15 4.55 11.32 -6.57
C MET A 15 3.36 10.63 -7.22
N GLN A 16 2.62 9.84 -6.45
CA GLN A 16 1.38 9.25 -6.93
C GLN A 16 0.39 10.39 -7.15
N THR A 17 0.07 10.66 -8.41
CA THR A 17 -0.86 11.71 -8.79
C THR A 17 -2.27 11.17 -8.58
N SER A 18 -3.14 11.92 -7.91
CA SER A 18 -4.56 11.57 -7.84
C SER A 18 -5.13 11.67 -9.25
N LEU A 19 -5.25 10.55 -9.95
CA LEU A 19 -6.12 10.49 -11.11
C LEU A 19 -7.54 10.57 -10.55
N TRP A 20 -8.18 11.74 -10.68
CA TRP A 20 -9.63 11.85 -10.67
C TRP A 20 -10.13 11.17 -11.95
N LYS A 21 -9.95 9.85 -12.08
CA LYS A 21 -10.60 9.08 -13.14
C LYS A 21 -12.09 9.18 -12.82
N HIS A 22 -12.81 9.99 -13.58
CA HIS A 22 -14.25 9.81 -13.73
C HIS A 22 -14.48 8.31 -13.96
N TYR A 23 -15.49 7.73 -13.30
CA TYR A 23 -15.89 6.32 -13.45
C TYR A 23 -16.43 6.05 -14.87
N GLY A 24 -15.57 6.22 -15.88
CA GLY A 24 -15.84 6.07 -17.29
C GLY A 24 -14.66 5.36 -17.90
N THR A 25 -14.77 4.03 -17.92
CA THR A 25 -14.33 3.16 -19.00
C THR A 25 -13.00 3.50 -19.69
N GLU A 26 -11.90 3.62 -18.95
CA GLU A 26 -10.57 3.52 -19.56
C GLU A 26 -9.64 2.68 -18.69
N GLU A 27 -9.00 1.75 -19.38
CA GLU A 27 -8.33 0.54 -18.93
C GLU A 27 -7.55 0.68 -17.63
N ASP A 28 -7.62 -0.42 -16.89
CA ASP A 28 -6.94 -0.70 -15.65
C ASP A 28 -5.42 -0.58 -15.85
N ASP A 29 -4.90 0.65 -15.67
CA ASP A 29 -3.50 0.90 -15.34
C ASP A 29 -3.21 0.36 -13.92
N THR A 30 -3.58 -0.90 -13.66
CA THR A 30 -2.89 -1.67 -12.63
C THR A 30 -1.50 -1.86 -13.20
N GLU A 31 -0.58 -0.99 -12.77
CA GLU A 31 0.83 -1.35 -12.77
C GLU A 31 0.92 -2.77 -12.22
N LYS A 32 1.33 -3.71 -13.08
CA LYS A 32 1.37 -5.13 -12.73
C LYS A 32 2.08 -5.26 -11.41
N ALA A 33 1.39 -5.81 -10.40
CA ALA A 33 2.01 -6.10 -9.13
C ALA A 33 3.26 -6.94 -9.42
N ASP A 34 4.44 -6.41 -9.06
CA ASP A 34 5.68 -7.14 -9.21
C ASP A 34 5.62 -8.40 -8.33
N LEU A 35 5.35 -9.53 -8.98
CA LEU A 35 5.17 -10.82 -8.33
C LEU A 35 6.47 -11.30 -7.68
N SER A 36 7.63 -10.70 -8.00
CA SER A 36 8.91 -11.01 -7.35
C SER A 36 8.89 -10.66 -5.84
N ARG A 37 7.98 -9.78 -5.43
CA ARG A 37 7.81 -9.34 -4.04
C ARG A 37 6.84 -10.20 -3.25
N ILE A 38 6.19 -11.18 -3.89
CA ILE A 38 5.28 -12.11 -3.22
C ILE A 38 6.13 -13.19 -2.56
N PRO A 39 6.00 -13.41 -1.23
CA PRO A 39 6.70 -14.49 -0.56
C PRO A 39 6.33 -15.85 -1.18
N VAL A 40 7.35 -16.64 -1.51
CA VAL A 40 7.18 -18.02 -1.99
C VAL A 40 6.70 -18.93 -0.85
N GLU A 41 6.97 -18.54 0.39
CA GLU A 41 6.55 -19.26 1.59
C GLU A 41 5.06 -19.04 1.89
N ALA A 42 4.35 -20.14 2.16
CA ALA A 42 2.97 -20.08 2.65
C ALA A 42 2.90 -19.34 4.01
N ASP A 43 1.71 -18.85 4.35
CA ASP A 43 1.39 -18.13 5.59
C ASP A 43 2.00 -16.71 5.75
N PHE A 44 2.46 -16.05 4.68
CA PHE A 44 2.88 -14.64 4.76
C PHE A 44 1.86 -13.68 4.16
N LEU A 45 1.71 -12.53 4.82
CA LEU A 45 1.08 -11.34 4.25
C LEU A 45 2.06 -10.16 4.36
N ILE A 46 2.35 -9.53 3.23
CA ILE A 46 3.14 -8.29 3.18
C ILE A 46 2.25 -7.16 2.70
N GLY A 47 2.10 -6.12 3.53
CA GLY A 47 1.44 -4.87 3.16
C GLY A 47 2.45 -3.74 2.99
N MET A 48 2.50 -3.14 1.80
CA MET A 48 3.42 -2.03 1.48
C MET A 48 2.68 -0.70 1.44
N ALA A 49 3.29 0.35 2.00
CA ALA A 49 2.73 1.71 1.97
C ALA A 49 2.80 2.41 0.61
N THR A 50 3.52 1.83 -0.36
CA THR A 50 3.83 2.40 -1.68
C THR A 50 3.99 1.30 -2.71
N MET A 51 3.73 1.65 -3.97
CA MET A 51 4.19 0.89 -5.13
C MET A 51 5.64 1.27 -5.49
N GLU A 52 6.27 0.48 -6.35
CA GLU A 52 7.63 0.73 -6.81
C GLU A 52 7.77 2.10 -7.46
N SER A 53 8.92 2.75 -7.31
CA SER A 53 9.19 4.11 -7.81
C SER A 53 8.42 5.25 -7.12
N TYR A 54 7.43 4.96 -6.26
CA TYR A 54 6.62 6.00 -5.62
C TYR A 54 7.09 6.38 -4.21
N VAL A 55 6.91 7.66 -3.87
CA VAL A 55 7.10 8.18 -2.51
C VAL A 55 5.96 7.77 -1.60
N SER A 56 6.24 7.60 -0.31
CA SER A 56 5.20 7.39 0.69
C SER A 56 4.94 8.67 1.48
N PHE A 57 3.66 9.00 1.66
CA PHE A 57 3.26 10.25 2.31
C PHE A 57 3.12 10.09 3.81
N ARG A 58 3.74 11.03 4.55
CA ARG A 58 3.64 11.13 6.00
C ARG A 58 3.39 12.56 6.43
N ASN A 59 2.35 12.76 7.24
CA ASN A 59 2.18 14.00 7.96
C ASN A 59 3.11 14.02 9.18
N ILE A 60 3.85 15.12 9.37
CA ILE A 60 4.86 15.26 10.43
C ILE A 60 4.28 15.17 11.86
N GLN A 61 3.01 15.53 12.05
CA GLN A 61 2.34 15.49 13.36
C GLN A 61 1.41 14.28 13.50
N LYS A 62 0.72 13.90 12.42
CA LYS A 62 -0.35 12.88 12.43
C LYS A 62 0.11 11.47 12.01
N GLY A 63 1.32 11.33 11.47
CA GLY A 63 1.84 10.05 10.96
C GLY A 63 1.49 9.78 9.50
N SER A 64 1.80 8.56 9.01
CA SER A 64 1.54 8.20 7.60
C SER A 64 0.09 7.81 7.39
N ILE A 65 -0.43 8.10 6.19
CA ILE A 65 -1.82 7.78 5.83
C ILE A 65 -2.02 6.27 5.88
N TYR A 66 -1.06 5.50 5.35
CA TYR A 66 -1.07 4.04 5.35
C TYR A 66 -1.21 3.44 6.76
N ILE A 67 -0.37 3.86 7.71
CA ILE A 67 -0.40 3.32 9.08
C ILE A 67 -1.65 3.78 9.83
N GLN A 68 -2.13 5.00 9.60
CA GLN A 68 -3.39 5.47 10.20
C GLN A 68 -4.58 4.60 9.77
N GLU A 69 -4.74 4.36 8.47
CA GLU A 69 -5.82 3.52 7.95
C GLU A 69 -5.65 2.06 8.35
N LEU A 70 -4.43 1.52 8.34
CA LEU A 70 -4.15 0.17 8.85
C LEU A 70 -4.61 0.03 10.31
N CYS A 71 -4.20 0.94 11.18
CA CYS A 71 -4.60 0.93 12.59
C CYS A 71 -6.12 1.04 12.76
N LYS A 72 -6.77 1.89 11.97
CA LYS A 72 -8.23 2.03 11.99
C LYS A 72 -8.91 0.72 11.62
N ARG A 73 -8.49 0.09 10.52
CA ARG A 73 -9.02 -1.18 10.04
C ARG A 73 -8.76 -2.33 11.00
N LEU A 74 -7.58 -2.38 11.63
CA LEU A 74 -7.29 -3.41 12.65
C LEU A 74 -8.17 -3.25 13.90
N LYS A 75 -8.51 -2.01 14.28
CA LYS A 75 -9.40 -1.76 15.44
C LYS A 75 -10.87 -2.06 15.14
N THR A 76 -11.34 -1.78 13.92
CA THR A 76 -12.76 -1.93 13.56
C THR A 76 -13.07 -3.21 12.79
N GLY A 77 -12.06 -3.90 12.27
CA GLY A 77 -12.20 -5.05 11.37
C GLY A 77 -12.29 -6.40 12.06
N CYS A 78 -12.16 -6.45 13.39
CA CYS A 78 -12.50 -7.65 14.16
C CYS A 78 -14.00 -7.62 14.49
N HIS A 79 -14.80 -8.11 13.56
CA HIS A 79 -16.17 -8.57 13.79
C HIS A 79 -16.29 -10.01 13.31
#